data_AF-A0A251TX03-F1
#
_entry.id   AF-A0A251TX03-F1
#
_cell.length_a   1.000
_cell.length_b   1.000
_cell.length_c   1.000
_cell.angle_alpha   90.00
_cell.angle_beta   90.00
_cell.angle_gamma   90.00
#
_symmetry.space_group_name_H-M   'P 1'
#
loop_
_entity.id
_entity.type
_entity.pdbx_description
1 polymer ?
#
loop_
_entity_poly.entity_id
_entity_poly.type
_entity_poly.pdbx_seq_one_letter_code
_entity_poly.pdbx_strand_id
1 'polypeptide(L)'
;MKKVQAAEERLAKQKADFESYKRTEQWAAAAGHQHVRSLTHLLAEERKLWKEDCARENENFYRLRQEINNLKAANAALAKEKAATEATMKEAEARREAVVKEVADANVGRSRMAKIIEDLKEESRKEVEARETILGDVNRRLEEAEARATKVEEERDDLATMNAQPVADRAWMRDFGVANVANTILDALENTDAVAKVLKCAREAGYKAGYTECLTHVNALSAKKFTDDPCALRGVDTEAALRAATEAYDGLIIPALAQIEECLDADNYVDRLRTLFEPKKD
;
A
#
# COMPACT_ATOMS: atom_id res chain seq x y z
N MET A 1 -157.37 -48.92 -89.55
CA MET A 1 -156.17 -48.27 -90.15
C MET A 1 -155.57 -47.12 -89.32
N LYS A 2 -156.33 -46.23 -88.64
CA LYS A 2 -155.76 -45.08 -87.88
C LYS A 2 -154.90 -45.41 -86.62
N LYS A 3 -154.94 -46.63 -86.08
CA LYS A 3 -154.20 -46.99 -84.84
C LYS A 3 -152.73 -47.39 -85.06
N VAL A 4 -152.33 -47.72 -86.29
CA VAL A 4 -150.96 -48.17 -86.60
C VAL A 4 -149.99 -47.00 -86.74
N GLN A 5 -150.40 -45.91 -87.41
CA GLN A 5 -149.58 -44.71 -87.58
C GLN A 5 -149.22 -44.02 -86.25
N ALA A 6 -150.16 -43.95 -85.29
CA ALA A 6 -149.90 -43.37 -83.98
C ALA A 6 -148.90 -44.18 -83.13
N ALA A 7 -148.79 -45.49 -83.37
CA ALA A 7 -147.82 -46.35 -82.68
C ALA A 7 -146.41 -46.18 -83.28
N GLU A 8 -146.30 -46.01 -84.61
CA GLU A 8 -145.04 -45.75 -85.30
C GLU A 8 -144.45 -44.38 -84.93
N GLU A 9 -145.27 -43.33 -84.87
CA GLU A 9 -144.83 -42.01 -84.39
C GLU A 9 -144.35 -42.06 -82.93
N ARG A 10 -145.01 -42.83 -82.07
CA ARG A 10 -144.61 -42.98 -80.66
C ARG A 10 -143.28 -43.72 -80.53
N LEU A 11 -143.06 -44.76 -81.34
CA LEU A 11 -141.79 -45.49 -81.37
C LEU A 11 -140.65 -44.61 -81.92
N ALA A 12 -140.91 -43.82 -82.95
CA ALA A 12 -139.94 -42.88 -83.51
C ALA A 12 -139.52 -41.83 -82.48
N LYS A 13 -140.48 -41.29 -81.72
CA LYS A 13 -140.20 -40.34 -80.64
C LYS A 13 -139.38 -40.96 -79.51
N GLN A 14 -139.74 -42.17 -79.07
CA GLN A 14 -138.96 -42.90 -78.05
C GLN A 14 -137.53 -43.20 -78.49
N LYS A 15 -137.31 -43.53 -79.78
CA LYS A 15 -135.97 -43.72 -80.34
C LYS A 15 -135.16 -42.41 -80.34
N ALA A 16 -135.79 -41.29 -80.70
CA ALA A 16 -135.13 -39.99 -80.68
C ALA A 16 -134.75 -39.54 -79.25
N ASP A 17 -135.64 -39.76 -78.28
CA ASP A 17 -135.38 -39.46 -76.86
C ASP A 17 -134.24 -40.35 -76.31
N PHE A 18 -134.19 -41.64 -76.67
CA PHE A 18 -133.11 -42.54 -76.28
C PHE A 18 -131.75 -42.14 -76.89
N GLU A 19 -131.71 -41.77 -78.17
CA GLU A 19 -130.47 -41.30 -78.81
C GLU A 19 -130.03 -39.94 -78.24
N SER A 20 -130.96 -39.05 -77.89
CA SER A 20 -130.66 -37.80 -77.19
C SER A 20 -130.03 -38.08 -75.82
N TYR A 21 -130.65 -38.97 -75.03
CA TYR A 21 -130.14 -39.38 -73.72
C TYR A 21 -128.74 -40.00 -73.83
N LYS A 22 -128.55 -40.91 -74.80
CA LYS A 22 -127.25 -41.54 -75.08
C LYS A 22 -126.16 -40.53 -75.43
N ARG A 23 -126.48 -39.49 -76.21
CA ARG A 23 -125.52 -38.40 -76.50
C ARG A 23 -125.18 -37.61 -75.23
N THR A 24 -126.16 -37.33 -74.38
CA THR A 24 -125.89 -36.62 -73.12
C THR A 24 -125.04 -37.45 -72.15
N GLU A 25 -125.25 -38.76 -72.06
CA GLU A 25 -124.39 -39.65 -71.27
C GLU A 25 -122.98 -39.75 -71.85
N GLN A 26 -122.83 -39.88 -73.17
CA GLN A 26 -121.52 -39.90 -73.82
C GLN A 26 -120.77 -38.59 -73.60
N TRP A 27 -121.46 -37.45 -73.63
CA TRP A 27 -120.89 -36.14 -73.33
C TRP A 27 -120.51 -36.01 -71.85
N ALA A 28 -121.37 -36.46 -70.93
CA ALA A 28 -121.08 -36.47 -69.50
C ALA A 28 -119.88 -37.38 -69.17
N ALA A 29 -119.81 -38.56 -69.79
CA ALA A 29 -118.68 -39.47 -69.65
C ALA A 29 -117.39 -38.90 -70.24
N ALA A 30 -117.44 -38.28 -71.43
CA ALA A 30 -116.28 -37.63 -72.05
C ALA A 30 -115.79 -36.44 -71.21
N ALA A 31 -116.68 -35.59 -70.70
CA ALA A 31 -116.36 -34.49 -69.81
C ALA A 31 -115.76 -34.98 -68.48
N GLY A 32 -116.34 -36.05 -67.91
CA GLY A 32 -115.78 -36.71 -66.72
C GLY A 32 -114.38 -37.29 -66.96
N HIS A 33 -114.18 -37.99 -68.09
CA HIS A 33 -112.87 -38.51 -68.48
C HIS A 33 -111.84 -37.40 -68.70
N GLN A 34 -112.23 -36.29 -69.31
CA GLN A 34 -111.35 -35.14 -69.50
C GLN A 34 -110.98 -34.50 -68.15
N HIS A 35 -111.94 -34.35 -67.24
CA HIS A 35 -111.69 -33.83 -65.91
C HIS A 35 -110.73 -34.72 -65.10
N VAL A 36 -110.94 -36.05 -65.12
CA VAL A 36 -110.04 -37.01 -64.47
C VAL A 36 -108.64 -36.94 -65.06
N ARG A 37 -108.49 -36.82 -66.38
CA ARG A 37 -107.17 -36.66 -67.02
C ARG A 37 -106.47 -35.37 -66.59
N SER A 38 -107.19 -34.24 -66.55
CA SER A 38 -106.63 -32.96 -66.10
C SER A 38 -106.18 -33.02 -64.64
N LEU A 39 -106.99 -33.60 -63.75
CA LEU A 39 -106.62 -33.78 -62.34
C LEU A 39 -105.42 -34.73 -62.19
N THR A 40 -105.37 -35.81 -62.98
CA THR A 40 -104.24 -36.75 -62.96
C THR A 40 -102.95 -36.06 -63.43
N HIS A 41 -103.03 -35.19 -64.43
CA HIS A 41 -101.90 -34.39 -64.90
C HIS A 41 -101.39 -33.42 -63.83
N LEU A 42 -102.30 -32.63 -63.22
CA LEU A 42 -101.95 -31.71 -62.13
C LEU A 42 -101.32 -32.45 -60.95
N LEU A 43 -101.89 -33.59 -60.53
CA LEU A 43 -101.31 -34.41 -59.46
C LEU A 43 -99.93 -34.95 -59.83
N ALA A 44 -99.67 -35.27 -61.10
CA ALA A 44 -98.35 -35.71 -61.55
C ALA A 44 -97.33 -34.56 -61.51
N GLU A 45 -97.73 -33.36 -61.94
CA GLU A 45 -96.89 -32.15 -61.88
C GLU A 45 -96.59 -31.73 -60.44
N GLU A 46 -97.58 -31.69 -59.55
CA GLU A 46 -97.39 -31.39 -58.13
C GLU A 46 -96.47 -32.41 -57.46
N ARG A 47 -96.65 -33.72 -57.75
CA ARG A 47 -95.75 -34.75 -57.23
C ARG A 47 -94.31 -34.60 -57.75
N LYS A 48 -94.14 -34.13 -58.99
CA LYS A 48 -92.82 -33.88 -59.57
C LYS A 48 -92.16 -32.69 -58.87
N LEU A 49 -92.85 -31.56 -58.78
CA LEU A 49 -92.35 -30.36 -58.10
C LEU A 49 -92.03 -30.64 -56.63
N TRP A 50 -92.90 -31.35 -55.92
CA TRP A 50 -92.65 -31.72 -54.53
C TRP A 50 -91.42 -32.60 -54.36
N LYS A 51 -91.18 -33.56 -55.27
CA LYS A 51 -89.96 -34.37 -55.26
C LYS A 51 -88.70 -33.52 -55.50
N GLU A 52 -88.76 -32.60 -56.44
CA GLU A 52 -87.64 -31.70 -56.77
C GLU A 52 -87.32 -30.75 -55.60
N ASP A 53 -88.35 -30.17 -54.97
CA ASP A 53 -88.22 -29.33 -53.78
C ASP A 53 -87.69 -30.12 -52.57
N CYS A 54 -88.21 -31.33 -52.33
CA CYS A 54 -87.69 -32.22 -51.29
C CYS A 54 -86.22 -32.58 -51.53
N ALA A 55 -85.83 -32.87 -52.77
CA ALA A 55 -84.45 -33.17 -53.11
C ALA A 55 -83.53 -31.97 -52.88
N ARG A 56 -83.95 -30.77 -53.31
CA ARG A 56 -83.21 -29.51 -53.09
C ARG A 56 -83.03 -29.21 -51.61
N GLU A 57 -84.09 -29.30 -50.82
CA GLU A 57 -84.02 -29.09 -49.37
C GLU A 57 -83.14 -30.14 -48.68
N ASN A 58 -83.22 -31.40 -49.11
CA ASN A 58 -82.38 -32.46 -48.52
C ASN A 58 -80.88 -32.24 -48.82
N GLU A 59 -80.53 -31.79 -50.02
CA GLU A 59 -79.16 -31.40 -50.38
C GLU A 59 -78.70 -30.21 -49.55
N ASN A 60 -79.56 -29.18 -49.38
CA ASN A 60 -79.28 -28.04 -48.51
C ASN A 60 -79.02 -28.47 -47.06
N PHE A 61 -79.83 -29.38 -46.51
CA PHE A 61 -79.62 -29.93 -45.17
C PHE A 61 -78.30 -30.69 -45.06
N TYR A 62 -77.92 -31.47 -46.08
CA TYR A 62 -76.65 -32.18 -46.08
C TYR A 62 -75.47 -31.21 -46.06
N ARG A 63 -75.51 -30.18 -46.92
CA ARG A 63 -74.50 -29.14 -46.98
C ARG A 63 -74.39 -28.35 -45.66
N LEU A 64 -75.51 -27.91 -45.09
CA LEU A 64 -75.52 -27.20 -43.81
C LEU A 64 -74.97 -28.06 -42.67
N ARG A 65 -75.26 -29.37 -42.66
CA ARG A 65 -74.65 -30.30 -41.67
C ARG A 65 -73.14 -30.38 -41.82
N GLN A 66 -72.62 -30.43 -43.05
CA GLN A 66 -71.18 -30.41 -43.32
C GLN A 66 -70.55 -29.09 -42.85
N GLU A 67 -71.17 -27.95 -43.17
CA GLU A 67 -70.71 -26.63 -42.72
C GLU A 67 -70.70 -26.52 -41.19
N ILE A 68 -71.75 -26.99 -40.51
CA ILE A 68 -71.81 -27.03 -39.03
C ILE A 68 -70.69 -27.89 -38.45
N ASN A 69 -70.42 -29.06 -39.03
CA ASN A 69 -69.34 -29.93 -38.55
C ASN A 69 -67.96 -29.29 -38.75
N ASN A 70 -67.74 -28.64 -39.90
CA ASN A 70 -66.49 -27.92 -40.17
C ASN A 70 -66.29 -26.74 -39.20
N LEU A 71 -67.34 -25.95 -38.94
CA LEU A 71 -67.29 -24.86 -37.97
C LEU A 71 -67.07 -25.35 -36.54
N LYS A 72 -67.66 -26.48 -36.15
CA LYS A 72 -67.38 -27.11 -34.85
C LYS A 72 -65.93 -27.53 -34.73
N ALA A 73 -65.37 -28.14 -35.77
CA ALA A 73 -63.95 -28.52 -35.79
C ALA A 73 -63.03 -27.28 -35.72
N ALA A 74 -63.32 -26.24 -36.48
CA ALA A 74 -62.57 -24.97 -36.45
C ALA A 74 -62.65 -24.29 -35.08
N ASN A 75 -63.83 -24.23 -34.45
CA ASN A 75 -63.98 -23.69 -33.09
C ASN A 75 -63.20 -24.50 -32.05
N ALA A 76 -63.18 -25.82 -32.17
CA ALA A 76 -62.37 -26.66 -31.28
C ALA A 76 -60.86 -26.44 -31.48
N ALA A 77 -60.41 -26.23 -32.72
CA ALA A 77 -59.02 -25.88 -33.01
C ALA A 77 -58.64 -24.50 -32.45
N LEU A 78 -59.48 -23.48 -32.68
CA LEU A 78 -59.28 -22.13 -32.14
C LEU A 78 -59.29 -22.11 -30.60
N ALA A 79 -60.15 -22.90 -29.96
CA ALA A 79 -60.15 -23.02 -28.51
C ALA A 79 -58.84 -23.62 -27.98
N LYS A 80 -58.28 -24.63 -28.66
CA LYS A 80 -56.98 -25.20 -28.32
C LYS A 80 -55.83 -24.20 -28.53
N GLU A 81 -55.84 -23.48 -29.65
CA GLU A 81 -54.83 -22.46 -29.95
C GLU A 81 -54.89 -21.29 -28.96
N LYS A 82 -56.10 -20.84 -28.61
CA LYS A 82 -56.29 -19.82 -27.58
C LYS A 82 -55.77 -20.28 -26.21
N ALA A 83 -56.07 -21.51 -25.81
CA ALA A 83 -55.54 -22.06 -24.55
C ALA A 83 -54.00 -22.16 -24.57
N ALA A 84 -53.40 -22.54 -25.70
CA ALA A 84 -51.95 -22.60 -25.85
C ALA A 84 -51.31 -21.20 -25.79
N THR A 85 -51.90 -20.19 -26.45
CA THR A 85 -51.40 -18.81 -26.43
C THR A 85 -51.58 -18.14 -25.07
N GLU A 86 -52.68 -18.41 -24.36
CA GLU A 86 -52.86 -17.93 -22.98
C GLU A 86 -51.85 -18.59 -22.02
N ALA A 87 -51.56 -19.88 -22.20
CA ALA A 87 -50.54 -20.57 -21.41
C ALA A 87 -49.13 -19.98 -21.63
N THR A 88 -48.74 -19.73 -22.88
CA THR A 88 -47.43 -19.13 -23.18
C THR A 88 -47.34 -17.68 -22.73
N MET A 89 -48.43 -16.90 -22.81
CA MET A 89 -48.49 -15.55 -22.24
C MET A 89 -48.29 -15.56 -20.73
N LYS A 90 -49.00 -16.43 -19.98
CA LYS A 90 -48.83 -16.54 -18.53
C LYS A 90 -47.42 -16.96 -18.14
N GLU A 91 -46.83 -17.89 -18.87
CA GLU A 91 -45.44 -18.30 -18.64
C GLU A 91 -44.45 -17.15 -18.92
N ALA A 92 -44.65 -16.40 -20.00
CA ALA A 92 -43.83 -15.24 -20.31
C ALA A 92 -43.97 -14.11 -19.28
N GLU A 93 -45.19 -13.88 -18.77
CA GLU A 93 -45.46 -12.91 -17.70
C GLU A 93 -44.78 -13.31 -16.39
N ALA A 94 -44.93 -14.57 -15.96
CA ALA A 94 -44.26 -15.10 -14.77
C ALA A 94 -42.72 -15.02 -14.89
N ARG A 95 -42.15 -15.31 -16.08
CA ARG A 95 -40.71 -15.14 -16.35
C ARG A 95 -40.29 -13.68 -16.27
N ARG A 96 -41.09 -12.74 -16.81
CA ARG A 96 -40.81 -11.30 -16.71
C ARG A 96 -40.83 -10.81 -15.27
N GLU A 97 -41.80 -11.22 -14.48
CA GLU A 97 -41.87 -10.88 -13.05
C GLU A 97 -40.65 -11.41 -12.28
N ALA A 98 -40.23 -12.66 -12.55
CA ALA A 98 -39.03 -13.23 -11.95
C ALA A 98 -37.76 -12.43 -12.30
N VAL A 99 -37.59 -12.06 -13.57
CA VAL A 99 -36.45 -11.23 -14.02
C VAL A 99 -36.49 -9.84 -13.38
N VAL A 100 -37.66 -9.20 -13.29
CA VAL A 100 -37.80 -7.88 -12.65
C VAL A 100 -37.40 -7.96 -11.18
N LYS A 101 -37.81 -9.02 -10.46
CA LYS A 101 -37.43 -9.24 -9.07
C LYS A 101 -35.92 -9.44 -8.91
N GLU A 102 -35.30 -10.27 -9.75
CA GLU A 102 -33.86 -10.49 -9.73
C GLU A 102 -33.06 -9.21 -10.00
N VAL A 103 -33.51 -8.39 -10.96
CA VAL A 103 -32.90 -7.08 -11.24
C VAL A 103 -33.07 -6.12 -10.06
N ALA A 104 -34.22 -6.11 -9.39
CA ALA A 104 -34.44 -5.30 -8.20
C ALA A 104 -33.50 -5.71 -7.05
N ASP A 105 -33.38 -7.01 -6.79
CA ASP A 105 -32.47 -7.57 -5.77
C ASP A 105 -31.00 -7.25 -6.10
N ALA A 106 -30.60 -7.39 -7.37
CA ALA A 106 -29.27 -7.03 -7.83
C ALA A 106 -28.99 -5.51 -7.68
N ASN A 107 -29.99 -4.66 -7.90
CA ASN A 107 -29.87 -3.22 -7.70
C ASN A 107 -29.66 -2.87 -6.22
N VAL A 108 -30.37 -3.54 -5.29
CA VAL A 108 -30.13 -3.40 -3.85
C VAL A 108 -28.70 -3.82 -3.49
N GLY A 109 -28.22 -4.94 -4.04
CA GLY A 109 -26.83 -5.38 -3.87
C GLY A 109 -25.82 -4.35 -4.37
N ARG A 110 -26.05 -3.79 -5.55
CA ARG A 110 -25.22 -2.73 -6.15
C ARG A 110 -25.20 -1.47 -5.29
N SER A 111 -26.33 -1.03 -4.75
CA SER A 111 -26.38 0.13 -3.84
C SER A 111 -25.61 -0.11 -2.54
N ARG A 112 -25.67 -1.33 -1.98
CA ARG A 112 -24.86 -1.69 -0.79
C ARG A 112 -23.38 -1.66 -1.09
N MET A 113 -22.95 -2.24 -2.23
CA MET A 113 -21.56 -2.20 -2.66
C MET A 113 -21.06 -0.77 -2.91
N ALA A 114 -21.88 0.07 -3.57
CA ALA A 114 -21.55 1.47 -3.79
C ALA A 114 -21.33 2.23 -2.47
N LYS A 115 -22.15 1.97 -1.45
CA LYS A 115 -21.97 2.54 -0.11
C LYS A 115 -20.65 2.07 0.54
N ILE A 116 -20.37 0.77 0.51
CA ILE A 116 -19.11 0.22 1.06
C ILE A 116 -17.89 0.84 0.37
N ILE A 117 -17.93 0.99 -0.96
CA ILE A 117 -16.84 1.63 -1.71
C ILE A 117 -16.63 3.07 -1.25
N GLU A 118 -17.70 3.81 -0.99
CA GLU A 118 -17.59 5.20 -0.52
C GLU A 118 -17.04 5.27 0.91
N ASP A 119 -17.53 4.42 1.81
CA ASP A 119 -17.04 4.34 3.20
C ASP A 119 -15.53 4.00 3.23
N LEU A 120 -15.09 3.03 2.40
CA LEU A 120 -13.67 2.65 2.27
C LEU A 120 -12.79 3.76 1.68
N LYS A 121 -13.31 4.54 0.72
CA LYS A 121 -12.59 5.69 0.16
C LYS A 121 -12.38 6.78 1.22
N GLU A 122 -13.40 7.03 2.03
CA GLU A 122 -13.34 8.02 3.10
C GLU A 122 -12.37 7.59 4.21
N GLU A 123 -12.38 6.30 4.59
CA GLU A 123 -11.42 5.74 5.54
C GLU A 123 -9.98 5.84 5.01
N SER A 124 -9.76 5.46 3.75
CA SER A 124 -8.45 5.55 3.10
C SER A 124 -7.94 6.99 3.02
N ARG A 125 -8.84 7.97 2.75
CA ARG A 125 -8.49 9.39 2.73
C ARG A 125 -8.02 9.86 4.10
N LYS A 126 -8.76 9.53 5.17
CA LYS A 126 -8.40 9.88 6.55
C LYS A 126 -7.07 9.25 6.96
N GLU A 127 -6.83 8.01 6.57
CA GLU A 127 -5.57 7.34 6.85
C GLU A 127 -4.39 8.02 6.14
N VAL A 128 -4.56 8.41 4.87
CA VAL A 128 -3.54 9.15 4.12
C VAL A 128 -3.26 10.50 4.76
N GLU A 129 -4.29 11.28 5.12
CA GLU A 129 -4.13 12.59 5.78
C GLU A 129 -3.42 12.48 7.14
N ALA A 130 -3.75 11.45 7.93
CA ALA A 130 -3.07 11.17 9.19
C ALA A 130 -1.59 10.81 8.97
N ARG A 131 -1.28 9.98 7.96
CA ARG A 131 0.10 9.62 7.60
C ARG A 131 0.89 10.80 7.08
N GLU A 132 0.28 11.67 6.26
CA GLU A 132 0.90 12.90 5.77
C GLU A 132 1.26 13.84 6.92
N THR A 133 0.37 13.98 7.91
CA THR A 133 0.64 14.78 9.12
C THR A 133 1.83 14.21 9.91
N ILE A 134 1.88 12.89 10.11
CA ILE A 134 3.00 12.22 10.79
C ILE A 134 4.30 12.41 10.02
N LEU A 135 4.29 12.24 8.70
CA LEU A 135 5.46 12.45 7.85
C LEU A 135 5.96 13.90 7.92
N GLY A 136 5.04 14.87 7.98
CA GLY A 136 5.40 16.27 8.19
C GLY A 136 6.14 16.52 9.51
N ASP A 137 5.66 15.93 10.61
CA ASP A 137 6.34 16.03 11.92
C ASP A 137 7.70 15.32 11.93
N VAL A 138 7.77 14.12 11.35
CA VAL A 138 9.02 13.36 11.23
C VAL A 138 10.05 14.14 10.40
N ASN A 139 9.63 14.73 9.28
CA ASN A 139 10.51 15.53 8.44
C ASN A 139 11.04 16.76 9.19
N ARG A 140 10.17 17.49 9.90
CA ARG A 140 10.59 18.63 10.75
C ARG A 140 11.61 18.20 11.80
N ARG A 141 11.38 17.08 12.48
CA ARG A 141 12.30 16.55 13.51
C ARG A 141 13.63 16.08 12.92
N LEU A 142 13.62 15.58 11.68
CA LEU A 142 14.84 15.20 10.95
C LEU A 142 15.67 16.45 10.64
N GLU A 143 15.07 17.49 10.05
CA GLU A 143 15.74 18.76 9.76
C GLU A 143 16.34 19.39 11.03
N GLU A 144 15.59 19.39 12.14
CA GLU A 144 16.10 19.88 13.43
C GLU A 144 17.25 19.02 13.98
N ALA A 145 17.24 17.71 13.74
CA ALA A 145 18.32 16.81 14.16
C ALA A 145 19.57 16.99 13.30
N GLU A 146 19.41 17.18 11.99
CA GLU A 146 20.51 17.47 11.07
C GLU A 146 21.17 18.81 11.41
N ALA A 147 20.39 19.88 11.63
CA ALA A 147 20.93 21.17 12.05
C ALA A 147 21.67 21.12 13.40
N ARG A 148 21.21 20.28 14.35
CA ARG A 148 21.95 20.04 15.60
C ARG A 148 23.24 19.27 15.36
N ALA A 149 23.23 18.27 14.47
CA ALA A 149 24.41 17.47 14.16
C ALA A 149 25.50 18.30 13.47
N THR A 150 25.13 19.16 12.50
CA THR A 150 26.09 20.07 11.85
C THR A 150 26.70 21.04 12.84
N LYS A 151 25.88 21.62 13.74
CA LYS A 151 26.38 22.53 14.77
C LYS A 151 27.35 21.84 15.75
N VAL A 152 27.05 20.62 16.18
CA VAL A 152 27.96 19.86 17.05
C VAL A 152 29.27 19.54 16.34
N GLU A 153 29.24 19.25 15.05
CA GLU A 153 30.44 19.01 14.25
C GLU A 153 31.29 20.29 14.13
N GLU A 154 30.67 21.44 13.86
CA GLU A 154 31.32 22.75 13.86
C GLU A 154 31.96 23.07 15.23
N GLU A 155 31.23 22.89 16.33
CA GLU A 155 31.74 23.10 17.69
C GLU A 155 32.91 22.15 18.00
N ARG A 156 32.88 20.91 17.51
CA ARG A 156 33.98 19.95 17.69
C ARG A 156 35.22 20.37 16.90
N ASP A 157 35.05 20.83 15.66
CA ASP A 157 36.15 21.26 14.82
C ASP A 157 36.78 22.56 15.34
N ASP A 158 35.99 23.48 15.89
CA ASP A 158 36.46 24.65 16.62
C ASP A 158 37.28 24.24 17.85
N LEU A 159 36.78 23.31 18.66
CA LEU A 159 37.51 22.77 19.81
C LEU A 159 38.79 22.04 19.40
N ALA A 160 38.79 21.30 18.29
CA ALA A 160 39.96 20.64 17.76
C ALA A 160 41.02 21.67 17.33
N THR A 161 40.58 22.74 16.68
CA THR A 161 41.45 23.86 16.26
C THR A 161 42.04 24.58 17.48
N MET A 162 41.23 24.89 18.49
CA MET A 162 41.70 25.51 19.74
C MET A 162 42.70 24.63 20.49
N ASN A 163 42.51 23.31 20.46
CA ASN A 163 43.38 22.36 21.15
C ASN A 163 44.64 21.96 20.38
N ALA A 164 44.75 22.26 19.08
CA ALA A 164 45.89 21.86 18.26
C ALA A 164 47.22 22.41 18.80
N GLN A 165 47.24 23.70 19.16
CA GLN A 165 48.42 24.38 19.69
C GLN A 165 48.88 23.83 21.05
N PRO A 166 48.04 23.77 22.12
CA PRO A 166 48.48 23.24 23.41
C PRO A 166 48.87 21.75 23.35
N VAL A 167 48.30 20.96 22.44
CA VAL A 167 48.73 19.57 22.20
C VAL A 167 50.12 19.53 21.58
N ALA A 168 50.38 20.35 20.56
CA ALA A 168 51.70 20.46 19.94
C ALA A 168 52.77 20.96 20.93
N ASP A 169 52.41 21.95 21.76
CA ASP A 169 53.29 22.52 22.77
C ASP A 169 53.62 21.52 23.88
N ARG A 170 52.62 20.75 24.35
CA ARG A 170 52.86 19.66 25.31
C ARG A 170 53.75 18.57 24.73
N ALA A 171 53.53 18.19 23.46
CA ALA A 171 54.37 17.20 22.78
C ALA A 171 55.82 17.68 22.68
N TRP A 172 56.04 18.93 22.27
CA TRP A 172 57.38 19.52 22.19
C TRP A 172 58.07 19.59 23.57
N MET A 173 57.36 20.03 24.61
CA MET A 173 57.91 20.09 25.97
C MET A 173 58.32 18.69 26.47
N ARG A 174 57.48 17.68 26.22
CA ARG A 174 57.75 16.29 26.61
C ARG A 174 58.95 15.70 25.87
N ASP A 175 59.02 15.92 24.56
CA ASP A 175 59.98 15.22 23.70
C ASP A 175 61.34 15.96 23.63
N PHE A 176 61.36 17.29 23.83
CA PHE A 176 62.56 18.12 23.68
C PHE A 176 62.75 19.15 24.80
N GLY A 177 61.70 19.91 25.15
CA GLY A 177 61.84 21.09 26.00
C GLY A 177 62.41 20.81 27.39
N VAL A 178 61.85 19.83 28.11
CA VAL A 178 62.30 19.51 29.48
C VAL A 178 63.75 19.04 29.50
N ALA A 179 64.15 18.21 28.52
CA ALA A 179 65.52 17.69 28.43
C ALA A 179 66.52 18.82 28.16
N ASN A 180 66.23 19.73 27.22
CA ASN A 180 67.14 20.83 26.89
C ASN A 180 67.25 21.86 28.03
N VAL A 181 66.13 22.16 28.73
CA VAL A 181 66.14 23.01 29.92
C VAL A 181 67.04 22.40 31.01
N ALA A 182 66.85 21.11 31.32
CA ALA A 182 67.66 20.43 32.32
C ALA A 182 69.14 20.40 31.93
N ASN A 183 69.47 20.06 30.68
CA ASN A 183 70.84 20.02 30.20
C ASN A 183 71.51 21.40 30.28
N THR A 184 70.81 22.48 29.93
CA THR A 184 71.37 23.84 30.02
C THR A 184 71.76 24.21 31.46
N ILE A 185 70.94 23.82 32.44
CA ILE A 185 71.24 24.07 33.86
C ILE A 185 72.42 23.22 34.32
N LEU A 186 72.41 21.93 33.96
CA LEU A 186 73.45 20.99 34.38
C LEU A 186 74.81 21.32 33.77
N ASP A 187 74.83 21.71 32.49
CA ASP A 187 76.03 22.02 31.71
C ASP A 187 76.49 23.48 31.85
N ALA A 188 75.76 24.32 32.61
CA ALA A 188 76.17 25.69 32.88
C ALA A 188 77.55 25.71 33.55
N LEU A 189 78.46 26.56 33.07
CA LEU A 189 79.85 26.61 33.53
C LEU A 189 79.92 26.84 35.04
N GLU A 190 79.06 27.72 35.55
CA GLU A 190 78.92 28.01 36.97
C GLU A 190 78.61 26.75 37.78
N ASN A 191 77.69 25.92 37.29
CA ASN A 191 77.30 24.66 37.93
C ASN A 191 78.42 23.63 37.81
N THR A 192 79.02 23.47 36.62
CA THR A 192 80.11 22.50 36.41
C THR A 192 81.33 22.82 37.27
N ASP A 193 81.71 24.09 37.40
CA ASP A 193 82.85 24.53 38.20
C ASP A 193 82.57 24.38 39.70
N ALA A 194 81.36 24.75 40.15
CA ALA A 194 80.97 24.60 41.54
C ALA A 194 80.91 23.12 41.95
N VAL A 195 80.31 22.25 41.12
CA VAL A 195 80.29 20.80 41.36
C VAL A 195 81.71 20.23 41.36
N ALA A 196 82.57 20.61 40.41
CA ALA A 196 83.97 20.18 40.38
C ALA A 196 84.72 20.59 41.66
N LYS A 197 84.48 21.80 42.16
CA LYS A 197 85.07 22.31 43.40
C LYS A 197 84.58 21.54 44.63
N VAL A 198 83.27 21.31 44.75
CA VAL A 198 82.68 20.51 45.84
C VAL A 198 83.25 19.09 45.81
N LEU A 199 83.28 18.44 44.65
CA LEU A 199 83.85 17.09 44.48
C LEU A 199 85.32 17.04 44.90
N LYS A 200 86.11 18.05 44.52
CA LYS A 200 87.52 18.14 44.94
C LYS A 200 87.65 18.30 46.45
N CYS A 201 86.94 19.25 47.07
CA CYS A 201 86.99 19.47 48.51
C CYS A 201 86.48 18.25 49.29
N ALA A 202 85.44 17.56 48.79
CA ALA A 202 84.90 16.35 49.41
C ALA A 202 85.92 15.22 49.38
N ARG A 203 86.62 15.06 48.25
CA ARG A 203 87.72 14.10 48.11
C ARG A 203 88.86 14.40 49.08
N GLU A 204 89.30 15.66 49.17
CA GLU A 204 90.37 16.08 50.09
C GLU A 204 89.98 15.88 51.57
N ALA A 205 88.74 16.23 51.93
CA ALA A 205 88.20 15.99 53.27
C ALA A 205 88.14 14.50 53.61
N GLY A 206 87.60 13.67 52.71
CA GLY A 206 87.56 12.22 52.87
C GLY A 206 88.95 11.60 53.02
N TYR A 207 89.93 12.04 52.19
CA TYR A 207 91.32 11.57 52.31
C TYR A 207 91.94 11.95 53.67
N LYS A 208 91.75 13.18 54.13
CA LYS A 208 92.30 13.63 55.42
C LYS A 208 91.65 12.88 56.59
N ALA A 209 90.34 12.69 56.56
CA ALA A 209 89.60 11.93 57.58
C ALA A 209 90.09 10.48 57.65
N GLY A 210 90.16 9.79 56.50
CA GLY A 210 90.65 8.42 56.43
C GLY A 210 92.12 8.26 56.86
N TYR A 211 92.99 9.23 56.51
CA TYR A 211 94.38 9.23 56.97
C TYR A 211 94.48 9.41 58.50
N THR A 212 93.65 10.30 59.06
CA THR A 212 93.59 10.55 60.50
C THR A 212 93.10 9.30 61.25
N GLU A 213 92.06 8.63 60.77
CA GLU A 213 91.57 7.38 61.33
C GLU A 213 92.65 6.27 61.30
N CYS A 214 93.36 6.15 60.17
CA CYS A 214 94.48 5.21 60.05
C CYS A 214 95.60 5.51 61.07
N LEU A 215 95.98 6.79 61.22
CA LEU A 215 96.95 7.21 62.25
C LEU A 215 96.47 6.84 63.65
N THR A 216 95.18 7.00 63.97
CA THR A 216 94.61 6.60 65.26
C THR A 216 94.78 5.10 65.50
N HIS A 217 94.44 4.26 64.52
CA HIS A 217 94.60 2.80 64.63
C HIS A 217 96.06 2.36 64.74
N VAL A 218 96.95 2.92 63.93
CA VAL A 218 98.39 2.58 63.97
C VAL A 218 99.03 3.02 65.28
N ASN A 219 98.73 4.22 65.77
CA ASN A 219 99.26 4.72 67.04
C ASN A 219 98.75 3.96 68.26
N ALA A 220 97.56 3.35 68.20
CA ALA A 220 97.08 2.46 69.26
C ALA A 220 97.90 1.17 69.38
N LEU A 221 98.53 0.72 68.28
CA LEU A 221 99.25 -0.55 68.19
C LEU A 221 100.79 -0.40 68.24
N SER A 222 101.32 0.81 68.02
CA SER A 222 102.76 1.08 67.89
C SER A 222 103.32 1.85 69.10
N ALA A 223 104.50 1.43 69.58
CA ALA A 223 105.25 2.18 70.60
C ALA A 223 105.80 3.53 70.08
N LYS A 224 105.99 3.66 68.76
CA LYS A 224 106.37 4.91 68.09
C LYS A 224 105.11 5.67 67.68
N LYS A 225 105.02 6.94 68.06
CA LYS A 225 103.93 7.83 67.64
C LYS A 225 104.19 8.37 66.23
N PHE A 226 103.28 8.09 65.32
CA PHE A 226 103.19 8.65 63.99
C PHE A 226 102.34 9.92 64.03
N THR A 227 102.79 10.94 63.32
CA THR A 227 102.14 12.25 63.16
C THR A 227 101.56 12.37 61.75
N ASP A 228 100.77 13.40 61.49
CA ASP A 228 100.37 13.78 60.12
C ASP A 228 101.53 14.45 59.34
N ASP A 229 102.79 14.31 59.80
CA ASP A 229 104.10 14.60 59.14
C ASP A 229 103.99 14.54 57.62
N PRO A 230 103.67 13.33 57.10
CA PRO A 230 103.73 13.04 55.67
C PRO A 230 102.47 13.40 54.90
N CYS A 231 101.40 13.89 55.56
CA CYS A 231 100.13 14.16 54.89
C CYS A 231 100.25 15.38 53.97
N ALA A 232 99.91 15.21 52.69
CA ALA A 232 99.90 16.32 51.72
C ALA A 232 98.88 17.43 52.07
N LEU A 233 97.93 17.16 52.97
CA LEU A 233 96.88 18.09 53.43
C LEU A 233 97.10 18.57 54.87
N ARG A 234 98.33 18.44 55.36
CA ARG A 234 98.77 18.89 56.67
C ARG A 234 98.44 20.38 56.90
N GLY A 235 97.84 20.67 58.06
CA GLY A 235 97.47 22.04 58.44
C GLY A 235 96.31 22.66 57.64
N VAL A 236 95.76 21.98 56.64
CA VAL A 236 94.62 22.45 55.86
C VAL A 236 93.32 22.02 56.52
N ASP A 237 92.41 22.94 56.81
CA ASP A 237 91.07 22.60 57.30
C ASP A 237 90.16 22.17 56.13
N THR A 238 90.27 20.89 55.75
CA THR A 238 89.54 20.32 54.62
C THR A 238 88.04 20.21 54.87
N GLU A 239 87.60 20.08 56.13
CA GLU A 239 86.17 20.05 56.48
C GLU A 239 85.55 21.44 56.37
N ALA A 240 86.23 22.48 56.86
CA ALA A 240 85.78 23.85 56.65
C ALA A 240 85.80 24.23 55.16
N ALA A 241 86.80 23.78 54.39
CA ALA A 241 86.86 24.00 52.95
C ALA A 241 85.71 23.32 52.19
N LEU A 242 85.35 22.07 52.55
CA LEU A 242 84.17 21.40 52.01
C LEU A 242 82.87 22.13 52.38
N ARG A 243 82.73 22.56 53.63
CA ARG A 243 81.56 23.32 54.09
C ARG A 243 81.40 24.62 53.31
N ALA A 244 82.47 25.39 53.17
CA ALA A 244 82.47 26.63 52.39
C ALA A 244 82.19 26.38 50.89
N ALA A 245 82.71 25.29 50.31
CA ALA A 245 82.40 24.92 48.93
C ALA A 245 80.93 24.52 48.75
N THR A 246 80.35 23.84 49.74
CA THR A 246 78.92 23.45 49.74
C THR A 246 78.03 24.67 49.89
N GLU A 247 78.32 25.57 50.84
CA GLU A 247 77.59 26.84 51.00
C GLU A 247 77.64 27.70 49.73
N ALA A 248 78.79 27.71 49.03
CA ALA A 248 78.93 28.41 47.76
C ALA A 248 78.13 27.74 46.62
N TYR A 249 77.96 26.42 46.65
CA TYR A 249 77.11 25.69 45.70
C TYR A 249 75.63 25.93 45.97
N ASP A 250 75.20 25.87 47.24
CA ASP A 250 73.81 26.11 47.63
C ASP A 250 73.35 27.55 47.32
N GLY A 251 74.28 28.51 47.34
CA GLY A 251 74.05 29.90 46.94
C GLY A 251 74.32 30.22 45.47
N LEU A 252 74.55 29.21 44.62
CA LEU A 252 74.93 29.42 43.23
C LEU A 252 73.82 30.07 42.42
N ILE A 253 74.15 31.14 41.70
CA ILE A 253 73.25 31.79 40.74
C ILE A 253 73.65 31.33 39.35
N ILE A 254 72.76 30.59 38.69
CA ILE A 254 72.94 30.17 37.30
C ILE A 254 72.15 31.13 36.41
N PRO A 255 72.79 31.95 35.55
CA PRO A 255 72.09 32.92 34.71
C PRO A 255 71.02 32.31 33.81
N ALA A 256 71.21 31.06 33.37
CA ALA A 256 70.22 30.34 32.58
C ALA A 256 68.89 30.12 33.34
N LEU A 257 68.92 29.92 34.67
CA LEU A 257 67.69 29.77 35.46
C LEU A 257 66.83 31.04 35.40
N ALA A 258 67.45 32.21 35.50
CA ALA A 258 66.71 33.48 35.40
C ALA A 258 66.06 33.67 34.03
N GLN A 259 66.73 33.25 32.94
CA GLN A 259 66.16 33.30 31.59
C GLN A 259 65.00 32.31 31.41
N ILE A 260 65.11 31.12 32.00
CA ILE A 260 64.03 30.12 31.99
C ILE A 260 62.83 30.63 32.78
N GLU A 261 63.03 31.17 33.98
CA GLU A 261 61.97 31.76 34.80
C GLU A 261 61.25 32.89 34.03
N GLU A 262 61.99 33.81 33.42
CA GLU A 262 61.40 34.88 32.61
C GLU A 262 60.57 34.33 31.44
N CYS A 263 60.97 33.21 30.84
CA CYS A 263 60.20 32.56 29.79
C CYS A 263 58.92 31.92 30.32
N LEU A 264 58.98 31.26 31.48
CA LEU A 264 57.85 30.57 32.10
C LEU A 264 56.75 31.52 32.59
N ASP A 265 57.10 32.78 32.89
CA ASP A 265 56.12 33.81 33.29
C ASP A 265 55.25 34.33 32.13
N ALA A 266 55.57 33.98 30.88
CA ALA A 266 54.82 34.42 29.70
C ALA A 266 53.76 33.40 29.25
N ASP A 267 52.62 33.89 28.76
CA ASP A 267 51.54 33.03 28.22
C ASP A 267 52.01 32.14 27.05
N ASN A 268 53.02 32.59 26.30
CA ASN A 268 53.64 31.87 25.19
C ASN A 268 55.00 31.24 25.56
N TYR A 269 55.15 30.78 26.81
CA TYR A 269 56.41 30.25 27.33
C TYR A 269 57.06 29.21 26.43
N VAL A 270 56.29 28.31 25.80
CA VAL A 270 56.83 27.26 24.92
C VAL A 270 57.54 27.83 23.69
N ASP A 271 57.02 28.89 23.07
CA ASP A 271 57.66 29.53 21.92
C ASP A 271 58.93 30.28 22.32
N ARG A 272 58.93 30.89 23.52
CA ARG A 272 60.13 31.53 24.07
C ARG A 272 61.21 30.48 24.38
N LEU A 273 60.83 29.35 24.97
CA LEU A 273 61.72 28.22 25.23
C LEU A 273 62.25 27.60 23.92
N ARG A 274 61.42 27.46 22.87
CA ARG A 274 61.88 27.07 21.52
C ARG A 274 62.96 28.01 21.03
N THR A 275 62.73 29.32 21.12
CA THR A 275 63.70 30.32 20.67
C THR A 275 65.04 30.23 21.41
N LEU A 276 65.00 29.87 22.70
CA LEU A 276 66.21 29.72 23.53
C LEU A 276 66.95 28.39 23.28
N PHE A 277 66.21 27.29 23.10
CA PHE A 277 66.75 25.93 23.21
C PHE A 277 66.62 25.08 21.94
N GLU A 278 65.93 25.56 20.92
CA GLU A 278 65.86 24.88 19.64
C GLU A 278 67.22 24.98 18.93
N PRO A 279 67.83 23.86 18.52
CA PRO A 279 69.08 23.90 17.80
C PRO A 279 68.86 24.63 16.48
N LYS A 280 69.62 25.71 16.25
CA LYS A 280 69.66 26.35 14.95
C LYS A 280 70.08 25.30 13.93
N LYS A 281 69.19 24.96 13.01
CA LYS A 281 69.54 24.17 11.83
C LYS A 281 70.48 25.04 10.98
N ASP A 282 71.76 24.75 11.09
CA ASP A 282 72.77 25.14 10.09
C ASP A 282 72.58 24.33 8.79
#